data_AF-A0AAP6EJL4-F1
#
_entry.id   AF-A0AAP6EJL4-F1
#
_cell.length_a   1.000
_cell.length_b   1.000
_cell.length_c   1.000
_cell.angle_alpha   90.00
_cell.angle_beta   90.00
_cell.angle_gamma   90.00
#
_symmetry.space_group_name_H-M   'P 1'
#
loop_
_entity.id
_entity.type
_entity.pdbx_description
1 polymer ?
#
loop_
_entity_poly.entity_id
_entity_poly.type
_entity_poly.pdbx_seq_one_letter_code
_entity_poly.pdbx_strand_id
1 'polypeptide(L)'
;MSRWLRKIIATTDVHSAFDVATPMLTHLHTARAESLIVDCGDFFEGSGYHRFGKGRIEREILTSLYDLLAPGNHGWPHYFEPGLHEMTLCANASDANGKPLFDRVCVKRIGSQRVAITTVIGPQAFHTIPTRDRNGHHVTDPAHALREVMLENHHRADAWIVLSHSGFEKDLELAAACPRVDVIFAGHCHSDTYGPVRIGDTLIVKGCELGIGYATATSVGSGWTARTCTFPNAAAVPEDLATVQEKISFIGRKLASPLGTVNEPYRNGELDRSRLLREIAGRLRSGLGADAVILNETALRSVPLGEVLTLGDLLAVEPFDNHLVHAALPDERAQLFGQLAEHVGPLAIAPMPLPLAVSSVLTTDYLADNHLGGRTRQAGLRLGQAVQRVVTAAGGEQ
;
A
#
# COMPACT_ATOMS: atom_id res chain seq x y z
N MET A 1 -12.53 24.13 19.72
CA MET A 1 -12.79 25.32 18.89
C MET A 1 -12.91 24.87 17.43
N SER A 2 -13.88 25.37 16.67
CA SER A 2 -14.01 25.02 15.24
C SER A 2 -12.87 25.66 14.42
N ARG A 3 -12.07 24.85 13.73
CA ARG A 3 -11.00 25.31 12.82
C ARG A 3 -11.60 26.01 11.61
N TRP A 4 -11.01 27.12 11.19
CA TRP A 4 -11.35 27.77 9.92
C TRP A 4 -10.50 27.17 8.81
N LEU A 5 -11.09 26.26 8.05
CA LEU A 5 -10.37 25.49 7.02
C LEU A 5 -10.31 26.31 5.72
N ARG A 6 -9.14 26.38 5.10
CA ARG A 6 -8.90 27.13 3.84
C ARG A 6 -8.56 26.22 2.66
N LYS A 7 -8.00 25.05 2.93
CA LYS A 7 -7.52 24.10 1.93
C LYS A 7 -7.64 22.67 2.45
N ILE A 8 -7.51 21.71 1.55
CA ILE A 8 -7.33 20.29 1.85
C ILE A 8 -5.89 19.93 1.57
N ILE A 9 -5.28 19.15 2.47
CA ILE A 9 -3.98 18.51 2.29
C ILE A 9 -4.22 17.01 2.32
N ALA A 10 -3.83 16.31 1.26
CA ALA A 10 -4.04 14.88 1.10
C ALA A 10 -2.70 14.15 0.98
N THR A 11 -2.46 13.19 1.84
CA THR A 11 -1.42 12.15 1.65
C THR A 11 -2.02 10.93 0.97
N THR A 12 -1.16 10.04 0.51
CA THR A 12 -1.55 8.74 -0.07
C THR A 12 -0.36 7.79 -0.01
N ASP A 13 -0.64 6.49 0.06
CA ASP A 13 0.35 5.42 -0.13
C ASP A 13 1.62 5.63 0.72
N VAL A 14 1.41 6.03 1.99
CA VAL A 14 2.52 6.30 2.93
C VAL A 14 3.25 5.00 3.27
N HIS A 15 2.56 3.85 3.25
CA HIS A 15 3.14 2.51 3.44
C HIS A 15 4.09 2.41 4.63
N SER A 16 3.72 3.07 5.74
CA SER A 16 4.54 3.09 6.96
C SER A 16 6.01 3.49 6.71
N ALA A 17 6.28 4.28 5.67
CA ALA A 17 7.62 4.71 5.29
C ALA A 17 8.09 5.85 6.21
N PHE A 18 8.66 5.48 7.36
CA PHE A 18 8.98 6.43 8.43
C PHE A 18 10.47 6.71 8.60
N ASP A 19 11.34 6.22 7.71
CA ASP A 19 12.79 6.50 7.74
C ASP A 19 13.09 8.01 7.72
N VAL A 20 12.25 8.77 7.02
CA VAL A 20 12.29 10.24 6.89
C VAL A 20 10.95 10.87 7.27
N ALA A 21 10.36 10.45 8.40
CA ALA A 21 9.05 10.94 8.84
C ALA A 21 9.02 12.41 9.27
N THR A 22 10.15 13.00 9.71
CA THR A 22 10.21 14.33 10.32
C THR A 22 9.56 15.44 9.46
N PRO A 23 9.93 15.61 8.17
CA PRO A 23 9.26 16.57 7.28
C PRO A 23 7.73 16.44 7.25
N MET A 24 7.21 15.22 7.11
CA MET A 24 5.77 14.94 7.06
C MET A 24 5.10 15.31 8.39
N LEU A 25 5.60 14.77 9.50
CA LEU A 25 5.00 14.98 10.83
C LEU A 25 4.96 16.46 11.19
N THR A 26 6.06 17.19 10.99
CA THR A 26 6.15 18.61 11.29
C THR A 26 5.23 19.43 10.39
N HIS A 27 5.23 19.17 9.08
CA HIS A 27 4.40 19.91 8.14
C HIS A 27 2.90 19.73 8.41
N LEU A 28 2.45 18.48 8.57
CA LEU A 28 1.05 18.17 8.82
C LEU A 28 0.59 18.74 10.16
N HIS A 29 1.39 18.63 11.21
CA HIS A 29 1.10 19.22 12.51
C HIS A 29 0.86 20.74 12.40
N THR A 30 1.76 21.47 11.75
CA THR A 30 1.61 22.93 11.55
C THR A 30 0.40 23.26 10.67
N ALA A 31 0.21 22.54 9.57
CA ALA A 31 -0.85 22.83 8.61
C ALA A 31 -2.27 22.55 9.16
N ARG A 32 -2.38 21.71 10.19
CA ARG A 32 -3.65 21.33 10.84
C ARG A 32 -4.44 22.55 11.31
N ALA A 33 -3.79 23.62 11.74
CA ALA A 33 -4.49 24.83 12.20
C ALA A 33 -5.48 25.42 11.16
N GLU A 34 -5.17 25.33 9.87
CA GLU A 34 -5.97 25.96 8.79
C GLU A 34 -6.34 25.03 7.62
N SER A 35 -5.94 23.76 7.63
CA SER A 35 -6.15 22.82 6.52
C SER A 35 -6.90 21.60 6.98
N LEU A 36 -7.81 21.05 6.17
CA LEU A 36 -8.35 19.71 6.39
C LEU A 36 -7.30 18.69 5.95
N ILE A 37 -6.84 17.83 6.87
CA ILE A 37 -5.80 16.85 6.57
C ILE A 37 -6.47 15.50 6.33
N VAL A 38 -6.23 14.91 5.17
CA VAL A 38 -6.86 13.66 4.76
C VAL A 38 -5.82 12.69 4.21
N ASP A 39 -6.14 11.41 4.22
CA ASP A 39 -5.32 10.36 3.61
C ASP A 39 -6.16 9.57 2.59
N CYS A 40 -5.55 9.23 1.45
CA CYS A 40 -6.22 8.54 0.34
C CYS A 40 -6.02 7.01 0.37
N GLY A 41 -5.61 6.44 1.50
CA GLY A 41 -5.45 5.00 1.69
C GLY A 41 -3.99 4.55 1.63
N ASP A 42 -3.78 3.28 1.98
CA ASP A 42 -2.48 2.61 2.04
C ASP A 42 -1.45 3.32 2.94
N PHE A 43 -1.95 3.86 4.06
CA PHE A 43 -1.07 4.39 5.12
C PHE A 43 -0.30 3.26 5.84
N PHE A 44 -0.93 2.10 5.97
CA PHE A 44 -0.43 0.92 6.67
C PHE A 44 0.37 -0.01 5.75
N GLU A 45 1.10 -0.94 6.36
CA GLU A 45 1.90 -1.99 5.71
C GLU A 45 2.97 -1.45 4.75
N GLY A 46 3.77 -2.34 4.16
CA GLY A 46 4.76 -1.96 3.14
C GLY A 46 6.17 -1.65 3.65
N SER A 47 6.38 -1.57 4.97
CA SER A 47 7.71 -1.37 5.58
C SER A 47 7.94 -2.19 6.85
N GLY A 48 9.21 -2.25 7.27
CA GLY A 48 9.59 -2.86 8.55
C GLY A 48 8.99 -2.15 9.77
N TYR A 49 8.59 -0.88 9.64
CA TYR A 49 7.89 -0.16 10.70
C TYR A 49 6.54 -0.78 11.02
N HIS A 50 5.76 -1.12 10.00
CA HIS A 50 4.51 -1.83 10.20
C HIS A 50 4.75 -3.21 10.83
N ARG A 51 5.72 -3.96 10.31
CA ARG A 51 6.01 -5.32 10.78
C ARG A 51 6.31 -5.39 12.28
N PHE A 52 7.09 -4.44 12.80
CA PHE A 52 7.45 -4.41 14.22
C PHE A 52 6.50 -3.57 15.07
N GLY A 53 5.90 -2.52 14.50
CA GLY A 53 4.97 -1.61 15.17
C GLY A 53 3.53 -2.11 15.21
N LYS A 54 3.16 -3.05 14.32
CA LYS A 54 1.83 -3.66 14.18
C LYS A 54 0.71 -2.61 14.06
N GLY A 55 0.91 -1.59 13.23
CA GLY A 55 -0.07 -0.52 13.02
C GLY A 55 -0.12 0.54 14.13
N ARG A 56 0.64 0.42 15.22
CA ARG A 56 0.52 1.32 16.37
C ARG A 56 1.02 2.73 16.10
N ILE A 57 2.12 2.86 15.35
CA ILE A 57 2.70 4.17 15.00
C ILE A 57 1.76 4.86 14.02
N GLU A 58 1.30 4.12 13.02
CA GLU A 58 0.38 4.54 11.98
C GLU A 58 -0.92 5.08 12.59
N ARG A 59 -1.55 4.29 13.46
CA ARG A 59 -2.76 4.69 14.18
C ARG A 59 -2.57 5.98 14.99
N GLU A 60 -1.46 6.10 15.71
CA GLU A 60 -1.18 7.29 16.52
C GLU A 60 -0.98 8.54 15.65
N ILE A 61 -0.27 8.41 14.52
CA ILE A 61 -0.12 9.49 13.54
C ILE A 61 -1.49 9.88 12.97
N LEU A 62 -2.26 8.91 12.49
CA LEU A 62 -3.57 9.14 11.85
C LEU A 62 -4.54 9.84 12.81
N THR A 63 -4.73 9.29 14.00
CA THR A 63 -5.65 9.84 15.00
C THR A 63 -5.20 11.21 15.55
N SER A 64 -3.90 11.53 15.51
CA SER A 64 -3.39 12.83 15.98
C SER A 64 -3.43 13.92 14.92
N LEU A 65 -3.09 13.58 13.67
CA LEU A 65 -2.82 14.56 12.61
C LEU A 65 -3.91 14.66 11.55
N TYR A 66 -4.73 13.62 11.36
CA TYR A 66 -5.69 13.56 10.26
C TYR A 66 -7.10 13.93 10.70
N ASP A 67 -7.95 14.21 9.72
CA ASP A 67 -9.35 14.56 9.90
C ASP A 67 -10.29 13.52 9.26
N LEU A 68 -9.94 13.00 8.08
CA LEU A 68 -10.71 11.99 7.35
C LEU A 68 -9.77 11.02 6.62
N LEU A 69 -10.19 9.78 6.46
CA LEU A 69 -9.42 8.72 5.82
C LEU A 69 -10.24 8.05 4.70
N ALA A 70 -9.59 7.71 3.60
CA ALA A 70 -10.05 6.64 2.72
C ALA A 70 -9.38 5.32 3.14
N PRO A 71 -10.10 4.19 3.10
CA PRO A 71 -9.49 2.89 3.29
C PRO A 71 -8.68 2.50 2.05
N GLY A 72 -7.45 2.02 2.27
CA GLY A 72 -6.67 1.35 1.25
C GLY A 72 -6.81 -0.17 1.31
N ASN A 73 -6.20 -0.87 0.35
CA ASN A 73 -6.15 -2.34 0.41
C ASN A 73 -5.15 -2.85 1.46
N HIS A 74 -4.13 -2.07 1.77
CA HIS A 74 -3.20 -2.36 2.85
C HIS A 74 -3.76 -1.90 4.21
N GLY A 75 -3.67 -2.77 5.21
CA GLY A 75 -4.17 -2.50 6.56
C GLY A 75 -5.68 -2.45 6.67
N TRP A 76 -6.43 -3.09 5.77
CA TRP A 76 -7.90 -3.10 5.76
C TRP A 76 -8.54 -3.28 7.16
N PRO A 77 -8.10 -4.24 8.01
CA PRO A 77 -8.65 -4.40 9.36
C PRO A 77 -8.46 -3.19 10.28
N HIS A 78 -7.39 -2.39 10.10
CA HIS A 78 -7.09 -1.23 10.95
C HIS A 78 -8.15 -0.14 10.82
N TYR A 79 -8.78 0.01 9.65
CA TYR A 79 -9.84 0.98 9.44
C TYR A 79 -11.12 0.68 10.23
N PHE A 80 -11.29 -0.54 10.78
CA PHE A 80 -12.40 -0.89 11.66
C PHE A 80 -12.08 -0.68 13.15
N GLU A 81 -10.84 -0.34 13.48
CA GLU A 81 -10.47 -0.10 14.87
C GLU A 81 -11.12 1.19 15.41
N PRO A 82 -11.49 1.23 16.71
CA PRO A 82 -12.03 2.43 17.33
C PRO A 82 -11.10 3.63 17.15
N GLY A 83 -11.62 4.81 16.91
CA GLY A 83 -10.87 6.03 16.60
C GLY A 83 -10.53 6.20 15.12
N LEU A 84 -10.18 5.11 14.41
CA LEU A 84 -9.93 5.18 12.95
C LEU A 84 -11.22 5.01 12.17
N HIS A 85 -12.11 4.12 12.63
CA HIS A 85 -13.37 3.84 11.97
C HIS A 85 -14.25 5.08 11.82
N GLU A 86 -14.34 5.90 12.86
CA GLU A 86 -15.14 7.13 12.90
C GLU A 86 -14.58 8.25 12.01
N MET A 87 -13.31 8.15 11.61
CA MET A 87 -12.67 9.07 10.68
C MET A 87 -12.66 8.54 9.24
N THR A 88 -12.96 7.26 9.05
CA THR A 88 -12.90 6.60 7.75
C THR A 88 -14.23 6.71 7.04
N LEU A 89 -14.18 7.18 5.80
CA LEU A 89 -15.33 7.18 4.90
C LEU A 89 -15.15 6.08 3.85
N CYS A 90 -16.24 5.56 3.29
CA CYS A 90 -16.24 4.78 2.05
C CYS A 90 -17.66 4.65 1.49
N ALA A 91 -17.90 5.19 0.29
CA ALA A 91 -19.23 5.17 -0.31
C ALA A 91 -19.63 3.82 -0.90
N ASN A 92 -18.64 3.02 -1.33
CA ASN A 92 -18.88 1.84 -2.16
C ASN A 92 -18.55 0.52 -1.46
N ALA A 93 -18.34 0.49 -0.15
CA ALA A 93 -18.04 -0.73 0.61
C ALA A 93 -19.18 -1.11 1.57
N SER A 94 -19.63 -2.37 1.49
CA SER A 94 -20.75 -2.89 2.29
C SER A 94 -20.52 -4.31 2.79
N ASP A 95 -21.23 -4.68 3.87
CA ASP A 95 -21.29 -6.05 4.37
C ASP A 95 -22.20 -6.93 3.48
N ALA A 96 -22.23 -8.23 3.72
CA ALA A 96 -23.03 -9.21 2.96
C ALA A 96 -24.54 -8.89 2.88
N ASN A 97 -25.08 -8.04 3.75
CA ASN A 97 -26.49 -7.61 3.74
C ASN A 97 -26.71 -6.27 3.01
N GLY A 98 -25.65 -5.69 2.43
CA GLY A 98 -25.68 -4.39 1.77
C GLY A 98 -25.61 -3.21 2.74
N LYS A 99 -25.31 -3.43 4.02
CA LYS A 99 -25.14 -2.34 4.98
C LYS A 99 -23.79 -1.65 4.72
N PRO A 100 -23.72 -0.31 4.61
CA PRO A 100 -22.45 0.40 4.48
C PRO A 100 -21.50 0.05 5.62
N LEU A 101 -20.23 -0.23 5.28
CA LEU A 101 -19.18 -0.51 6.27
C LEU A 101 -18.66 0.75 6.95
N PHE A 102 -18.78 1.91 6.29
CA PHE A 102 -18.27 3.20 6.73
C PHE A 102 -19.29 4.31 6.43
N ASP A 103 -19.11 5.48 7.03
CA ASP A 103 -19.86 6.67 6.62
C ASP A 103 -19.56 7.00 5.15
N ARG A 104 -20.60 7.31 4.36
CA ARG A 104 -20.46 7.49 2.90
C ARG A 104 -20.02 8.90 2.49
N VAL A 105 -20.27 9.89 3.36
CA VAL A 105 -20.00 11.31 3.07
C VAL A 105 -19.85 12.12 4.36
N CYS A 106 -18.93 13.07 4.34
CA CYS A 106 -18.80 14.12 5.35
C CYS A 106 -18.92 15.50 4.70
N VAL A 107 -19.67 16.41 5.31
CA VAL A 107 -19.75 17.81 4.83
C VAL A 107 -18.95 18.72 5.76
N LYS A 108 -17.98 19.44 5.21
CA LYS A 108 -17.14 20.42 5.92
C LYS A 108 -17.25 21.79 5.26
N ARG A 109 -16.99 22.86 6.01
CA ARG A 109 -16.84 24.20 5.43
C ARG A 109 -15.36 24.47 5.15
N ILE A 110 -15.02 24.73 3.89
CA ILE A 110 -13.65 24.99 3.43
C ILE A 110 -13.68 26.27 2.61
N GLY A 111 -12.96 27.30 3.07
CA GLY A 111 -13.15 28.66 2.59
C GLY A 111 -14.60 29.10 2.83
N SER A 112 -15.25 29.59 1.78
CA SER A 112 -16.66 29.98 1.79
C SER A 112 -17.63 28.85 1.41
N GLN A 113 -17.13 27.69 0.94
CA GLN A 113 -17.95 26.61 0.37
C GLN A 113 -18.30 25.54 1.42
N ARG A 114 -19.51 24.97 1.33
CA ARG A 114 -19.83 23.67 1.95
C ARG A 114 -19.37 22.57 1.02
N VAL A 115 -18.46 21.75 1.47
CA VAL A 115 -17.78 20.74 0.67
C VAL A 115 -18.21 19.37 1.15
N ALA A 116 -18.86 18.59 0.27
CA ALA A 116 -19.09 17.17 0.49
C ALA A 116 -17.83 16.40 0.13
N ILE A 117 -17.39 15.54 1.05
CA ILE A 117 -16.20 14.72 0.92
C ILE A 117 -16.65 13.28 0.99
N THR A 118 -16.32 12.52 -0.04
CA THR A 118 -16.61 11.09 -0.15
C THR A 118 -15.34 10.37 -0.52
N THR A 119 -15.30 9.07 -0.24
CA THR A 119 -14.18 8.22 -0.62
C THR A 119 -14.68 6.98 -1.33
N VAL A 120 -13.81 6.40 -2.15
CA VAL A 120 -14.08 5.16 -2.88
C VAL A 120 -12.82 4.30 -2.93
N ILE A 121 -13.00 2.99 -2.97
CA ILE A 121 -11.93 2.02 -3.23
C ILE A 121 -12.24 1.28 -4.54
N GLY A 122 -11.24 1.15 -5.41
CA GLY A 122 -11.42 0.45 -6.68
C GLY A 122 -11.59 -1.07 -6.49
N PRO A 123 -12.38 -1.77 -7.32
CA PRO A 123 -12.51 -3.23 -7.23
C PRO A 123 -11.17 -3.97 -7.31
N GLN A 124 -10.25 -3.49 -8.15
CA GLN A 124 -8.91 -4.06 -8.27
C GLN A 124 -8.16 -4.00 -6.93
N ALA A 125 -8.08 -2.83 -6.30
CA ALA A 125 -7.49 -2.66 -4.98
C ALA A 125 -8.20 -3.53 -3.93
N PHE A 126 -9.54 -3.49 -3.88
CA PHE A 126 -10.29 -4.29 -2.91
C PHE A 126 -10.00 -5.79 -3.02
N HIS A 127 -9.83 -6.31 -4.24
CA HIS A 127 -9.54 -7.73 -4.46
C HIS A 127 -8.12 -8.16 -4.06
N THR A 128 -7.18 -7.24 -3.87
CA THR A 128 -5.84 -7.55 -3.34
C THR A 128 -5.81 -7.66 -1.81
N ILE A 129 -6.87 -7.20 -1.11
CA ILE A 129 -6.99 -7.41 0.34
C ILE A 129 -7.05 -8.92 0.61
N PRO A 130 -6.29 -9.44 1.60
CA PRO A 130 -6.31 -10.85 1.94
C PRO A 130 -7.74 -11.35 2.20
N THR A 131 -8.09 -12.50 1.62
CA THR A 131 -9.45 -13.05 1.68
C THR A 131 -10.00 -13.16 3.11
N ARG A 132 -9.13 -13.48 4.08
CA ARG A 132 -9.48 -13.55 5.51
C ARG A 132 -9.92 -12.20 6.08
N ASP A 133 -9.38 -11.11 5.58
CA ASP A 133 -9.53 -9.75 6.11
C ASP A 133 -10.72 -9.02 5.44
N ARG A 134 -11.07 -9.40 4.21
CA ARG A 134 -12.26 -8.89 3.50
C ARG A 134 -13.46 -9.83 3.48
N ASN A 135 -13.45 -10.90 4.27
CA ASN A 135 -14.52 -11.89 4.27
C ASN A 135 -15.87 -11.24 4.65
N GLY A 136 -16.90 -11.50 3.84
CA GLY A 136 -18.24 -10.91 4.03
C GLY A 136 -18.35 -9.43 3.62
N HIS A 137 -17.28 -8.83 3.10
CA HIS A 137 -17.29 -7.48 2.55
C HIS A 137 -17.31 -7.52 1.03
N HIS A 138 -17.92 -6.52 0.42
CA HIS A 138 -17.89 -6.33 -1.02
C HIS A 138 -17.86 -4.85 -1.37
N VAL A 139 -17.44 -4.57 -2.61
CA VAL A 139 -17.46 -3.23 -3.16
C VAL A 139 -18.31 -3.15 -4.42
N THR A 140 -19.03 -2.05 -4.58
CA THR A 140 -19.77 -1.72 -5.79
C THR A 140 -18.94 -0.83 -6.72
N ASP A 141 -19.42 -0.62 -7.95
CA ASP A 141 -18.79 0.31 -8.89
C ASP A 141 -18.64 1.72 -8.26
N PRO A 142 -17.41 2.28 -8.21
CA PRO A 142 -17.16 3.58 -7.60
C PRO A 142 -18.01 4.71 -8.19
N ALA A 143 -18.21 4.73 -9.51
CA ALA A 143 -18.98 5.78 -10.17
C ALA A 143 -20.47 5.69 -9.82
N HIS A 144 -21.02 4.47 -9.76
CA HIS A 144 -22.39 4.22 -9.32
C HIS A 144 -22.60 4.70 -7.88
N ALA A 145 -21.77 4.24 -6.94
CA ALA A 145 -21.87 4.62 -5.53
C ALA A 145 -21.73 6.14 -5.32
N LEU A 146 -20.79 6.76 -6.03
CA LEU A 146 -20.59 8.21 -5.98
C LEU A 146 -21.83 8.97 -6.46
N ARG A 147 -22.44 8.57 -7.58
CA ARG A 147 -23.68 9.20 -8.09
C ARG A 147 -24.82 9.10 -7.08
N GLU A 148 -25.00 7.96 -6.42
CA GLU A 148 -26.03 7.80 -5.39
C GLU A 148 -25.81 8.77 -4.22
N VAL A 149 -24.60 8.81 -3.66
CA VAL A 149 -24.27 9.69 -2.54
C VAL A 149 -24.43 11.16 -2.92
N MET A 150 -24.06 11.53 -4.15
CA MET A 150 -24.27 12.87 -4.70
C MET A 150 -25.75 13.22 -4.81
N LEU A 151 -26.58 12.31 -5.32
CA LEU A 151 -28.03 12.52 -5.41
C LEU A 151 -28.65 12.71 -4.02
N GLU A 152 -28.26 11.92 -3.03
CA GLU A 152 -28.74 12.01 -1.65
C GLU A 152 -28.35 13.34 -0.97
N ASN A 153 -27.19 13.92 -1.32
CA ASN A 153 -26.59 15.04 -0.58
C ASN A 153 -26.41 16.34 -1.37
N HIS A 154 -26.86 16.42 -2.62
CA HIS A 154 -26.65 17.58 -3.50
C HIS A 154 -27.10 18.93 -2.93
N HIS A 155 -28.10 18.95 -2.04
CA HIS A 155 -28.64 20.16 -1.42
C HIS A 155 -27.80 20.65 -0.22
N ARG A 156 -26.83 19.85 0.22
CA ARG A 156 -26.02 20.09 1.43
C ARG A 156 -24.62 20.63 1.12
N ALA A 157 -24.22 20.62 -0.15
CA ALA A 157 -22.87 20.97 -0.57
C ALA A 157 -22.87 21.82 -1.83
N ASP A 158 -21.91 22.73 -1.89
CA ASP A 158 -21.63 23.63 -3.00
C ASP A 158 -20.48 23.10 -3.87
N ALA A 159 -19.69 22.14 -3.35
CA ALA A 159 -18.58 21.47 -4.02
C ALA A 159 -18.45 20.00 -3.55
N TRP A 160 -17.83 19.17 -4.37
CA TRP A 160 -17.61 17.74 -4.12
C TRP A 160 -16.15 17.34 -4.28
N ILE A 161 -15.59 16.72 -3.25
CA ILE A 161 -14.21 16.22 -3.22
C ILE A 161 -14.26 14.71 -3.04
N VAL A 162 -13.48 13.98 -3.82
CA VAL A 162 -13.34 12.53 -3.70
C VAL A 162 -11.92 12.17 -3.25
N LEU A 163 -11.78 11.35 -2.22
CA LEU A 163 -10.52 10.65 -1.92
C LEU A 163 -10.63 9.24 -2.48
N SER A 164 -9.88 8.94 -3.53
CA SER A 164 -10.00 7.69 -4.25
C SER A 164 -8.79 6.80 -4.00
N HIS A 165 -9.07 5.54 -3.71
CA HIS A 165 -8.09 4.46 -3.68
C HIS A 165 -8.35 3.48 -4.83
N SER A 166 -8.48 4.02 -6.06
CA SER A 166 -8.80 3.25 -7.27
C SER A 166 -7.67 3.18 -8.29
N GLY A 167 -6.66 4.03 -8.16
CA GLY A 167 -5.61 4.21 -9.16
C GLY A 167 -5.84 5.43 -10.06
N PHE A 168 -4.76 6.12 -10.42
CA PHE A 168 -4.83 7.40 -11.14
C PHE A 168 -5.59 7.31 -12.46
N GLU A 169 -5.35 6.26 -13.26
CA GLU A 169 -6.02 6.05 -14.54
C GLU A 169 -7.52 5.77 -14.36
N LYS A 170 -7.90 5.04 -13.30
CA LYS A 170 -9.30 4.82 -12.92
C LYS A 170 -9.97 6.08 -12.41
N ASP A 171 -9.22 6.98 -11.80
CA ASP A 171 -9.74 8.27 -11.38
C ASP A 171 -10.02 9.22 -12.55
N LEU A 172 -9.29 9.09 -13.68
CA LEU A 172 -9.64 9.77 -14.92
C LEU A 172 -10.98 9.27 -15.49
N GLU A 173 -11.19 7.94 -15.48
CA GLU A 173 -12.47 7.32 -15.88
C GLU A 173 -13.61 7.77 -14.95
N LEU A 174 -13.36 7.79 -13.63
CA LEU A 174 -14.32 8.23 -12.63
C LEU A 174 -14.72 9.70 -12.82
N ALA A 175 -13.75 10.59 -13.07
CA ALA A 175 -14.01 12.00 -13.35
C ALA A 175 -14.89 12.18 -14.60
N ALA A 176 -14.62 11.44 -15.68
CA ALA A 176 -15.45 11.46 -16.89
C ALA A 176 -16.89 10.97 -16.62
N ALA A 177 -17.05 9.96 -15.77
CA ALA A 177 -18.35 9.39 -15.42
C ALA A 177 -19.15 10.21 -14.40
N CYS A 178 -18.49 11.11 -13.66
CA CYS A 178 -19.05 11.91 -12.58
C CYS A 178 -18.63 13.39 -12.68
N PRO A 179 -19.08 14.14 -13.70
CA PRO A 179 -18.58 15.48 -14.03
C PRO A 179 -18.91 16.57 -13.00
N ARG A 180 -19.66 16.25 -11.94
CA ARG A 180 -19.99 17.18 -10.83
C ARG A 180 -18.97 17.14 -9.68
N VAL A 181 -17.92 16.34 -9.80
CA VAL A 181 -16.81 16.32 -8.84
C VAL A 181 -15.86 17.47 -9.14
N ASP A 182 -15.45 18.22 -8.12
CA ASP A 182 -14.51 19.32 -8.29
C ASP A 182 -13.06 18.83 -8.26
N VAL A 183 -12.72 17.98 -7.29
CA VAL A 183 -11.36 17.44 -7.14
C VAL A 183 -11.40 15.97 -6.73
N ILE A 184 -10.57 15.15 -7.37
CA ILE A 184 -10.23 13.80 -6.95
C ILE A 184 -8.78 13.79 -6.46
N PHE A 185 -8.59 13.38 -5.22
CA PHE A 185 -7.29 13.01 -4.69
C PHE A 185 -7.08 11.50 -4.92
N ALA A 186 -6.12 11.15 -5.76
CA ALA A 186 -5.87 9.79 -6.20
C ALA A 186 -4.83 9.06 -5.33
N GLY A 187 -5.01 7.75 -5.15
CA GLY A 187 -4.09 6.80 -4.48
C GLY A 187 -4.01 5.44 -5.19
N HIS A 188 -3.51 4.41 -4.49
CA HIS A 188 -3.37 3.00 -4.92
C HIS A 188 -2.29 2.73 -5.98
N CYS A 189 -2.49 3.17 -7.22
CA CYS A 189 -1.56 2.81 -8.30
C CYS A 189 -0.33 3.71 -8.22
N HIS A 190 0.85 3.11 -8.08
CA HIS A 190 2.16 3.73 -8.29
C HIS A 190 2.23 4.25 -9.72
N SER A 191 1.72 5.46 -9.94
CA SER A 191 1.68 6.13 -11.23
C SER A 191 2.80 7.17 -11.24
N ASP A 192 3.50 7.26 -12.36
CA ASP A 192 4.42 8.38 -12.63
C ASP A 192 3.67 9.71 -12.82
N THR A 193 2.33 9.66 -12.84
CA THR A 193 1.46 10.82 -12.98
C THR A 193 0.95 11.29 -11.63
N TYR A 194 1.39 12.48 -11.22
CA TYR A 194 0.91 13.13 -10.00
C TYR A 194 -0.17 14.20 -10.25
N GLY A 195 -0.32 14.66 -11.48
CA GLY A 195 -1.24 15.73 -11.83
C GLY A 195 -0.79 17.13 -11.35
N PRO A 196 -1.68 18.13 -11.37
CA PRO A 196 -3.11 18.01 -11.65
C PRO A 196 -3.38 17.70 -13.13
N VAL A 197 -4.23 16.72 -13.40
CA VAL A 197 -4.84 16.48 -14.71
C VAL A 197 -6.29 16.96 -14.65
N ARG A 198 -6.81 17.51 -15.75
CA ARG A 198 -8.19 17.99 -15.82
C ARG A 198 -9.01 17.13 -16.78
N ILE A 199 -10.15 16.64 -16.31
CA ILE A 199 -11.18 15.96 -17.12
C ILE A 199 -12.48 16.74 -16.93
N GLY A 200 -12.95 17.42 -17.98
CA GLY A 200 -14.03 18.40 -17.86
C GLY A 200 -13.66 19.51 -16.88
N ASP A 201 -14.46 19.71 -15.84
CA ASP A 201 -14.21 20.68 -14.75
C ASP A 201 -13.50 20.05 -13.54
N THR A 202 -13.36 18.72 -13.51
CA THR A 202 -12.75 17.98 -12.39
C THR A 202 -11.22 18.02 -12.46
N LEU A 203 -10.59 18.30 -11.32
CA LEU A 203 -9.14 18.17 -11.14
C LEU A 203 -8.77 16.84 -10.49
N ILE A 204 -7.84 16.09 -11.07
CA ILE A 204 -7.31 14.85 -10.52
C ILE A 204 -5.86 15.09 -10.12
N VAL A 205 -5.52 14.87 -8.84
CA VAL A 205 -4.18 15.13 -8.28
C VAL A 205 -3.79 14.03 -7.31
N LYS A 206 -2.50 13.74 -7.23
CA LYS A 206 -1.92 12.72 -6.35
C LYS A 206 -0.72 13.28 -5.60
N GLY A 207 -0.59 12.92 -4.33
CA GLY A 207 0.59 13.25 -3.51
C GLY A 207 1.78 12.34 -3.82
N CYS A 208 3.01 12.80 -3.58
CA CYS A 208 4.15 11.90 -3.62
C CYS A 208 4.06 10.85 -2.50
N GLU A 209 4.24 9.59 -2.86
CA GLU A 209 4.06 8.41 -2.00
C GLU A 209 5.14 8.30 -0.92
N LEU A 210 5.05 7.28 -0.07
CA LEU A 210 6.09 6.90 0.90
C LEU A 210 6.44 8.03 1.88
N GLY A 211 5.47 8.90 2.18
CA GLY A 211 5.66 10.04 3.07
C GLY A 211 6.59 11.12 2.50
N ILE A 212 6.87 11.13 1.20
CA ILE A 212 7.73 12.12 0.53
C ILE A 212 6.99 13.44 0.29
N GLY A 213 5.69 13.36 0.03
CA GLY A 213 4.89 14.54 -0.29
C GLY A 213 3.40 14.38 -0.07
N TYR A 214 2.65 15.33 -0.65
CA TYR A 214 1.22 15.46 -0.47
C TYR A 214 0.62 16.23 -1.65
N ALA A 215 -0.69 16.12 -1.83
CA ALA A 215 -1.46 16.96 -2.73
C ALA A 215 -2.22 18.03 -1.94
N THR A 216 -2.51 19.15 -2.58
CA THR A 216 -3.36 20.20 -2.01
C THR A 216 -4.50 20.54 -2.93
N ALA A 217 -5.64 20.92 -2.36
CA ALA A 217 -6.71 21.60 -3.05
C ALA A 217 -7.13 22.84 -2.27
N THR A 218 -7.16 24.00 -2.94
CA THR A 218 -7.54 25.29 -2.34
C THR A 218 -8.72 25.87 -3.10
N SER A 219 -9.75 26.30 -2.37
CA SER A 219 -10.90 26.99 -2.93
C SER A 219 -10.49 28.38 -3.43
N VAL A 220 -10.83 28.70 -4.68
CA VAL A 220 -10.54 29.99 -5.34
C VAL A 220 -11.82 30.46 -6.03
N GLY A 221 -12.50 31.44 -5.43
CA GLY A 221 -13.81 31.88 -5.91
C GLY A 221 -14.86 30.78 -5.77
N SER A 222 -15.48 30.37 -6.87
CA SER A 222 -16.41 29.23 -6.92
C SER A 222 -15.74 27.91 -7.29
N GLY A 223 -14.47 27.92 -7.68
CA GLY A 223 -13.75 26.75 -8.17
C GLY A 223 -12.59 26.34 -7.27
N TRP A 224 -11.76 25.43 -7.79
CA TRP A 224 -10.63 24.84 -7.06
C TRP A 224 -9.33 24.93 -7.84
N THR A 225 -8.23 24.99 -7.10
CA THR A 225 -6.88 24.78 -7.63
C THR A 225 -6.25 23.63 -6.89
N ALA A 226 -5.49 22.79 -7.60
CA ALA A 226 -4.85 21.62 -7.04
C ALA A 226 -3.38 21.52 -7.47
N ARG A 227 -2.54 20.93 -6.63
CA ARG A 227 -1.12 20.70 -6.93
C ARG A 227 -0.51 19.62 -6.05
N THR A 228 0.51 18.97 -6.57
CA THR A 228 1.40 18.07 -5.83
C THR A 228 2.55 18.86 -5.23
N CYS A 229 2.93 18.51 -4.01
CA CYS A 229 3.97 19.14 -3.21
C CYS A 229 4.85 18.06 -2.57
N THR A 230 6.12 18.38 -2.30
CA THR A 230 6.96 17.60 -1.39
C THR A 230 6.89 18.19 0.01
N PHE A 231 7.12 17.37 1.04
CA PHE A 231 7.25 17.91 2.39
C PHE A 231 8.52 18.76 2.49
N PRO A 232 8.44 19.96 3.08
CA PRO A 232 9.62 20.79 3.29
C PRO A 232 10.51 20.15 4.36
N ASN A 233 11.82 20.29 4.21
CA ASN A 233 12.77 19.86 5.24
C ASN A 233 12.41 20.47 6.60
N ALA A 234 12.47 19.66 7.63
CA ALA A 234 12.21 20.07 9.01
C ALA A 234 13.33 19.57 9.92
N ALA A 235 13.77 20.42 10.85
CA ALA A 235 14.88 20.11 11.75
C ALA A 235 14.46 19.20 12.92
N ALA A 236 13.21 19.32 13.37
CA ALA A 236 12.69 18.58 14.51
C ALA A 236 11.19 18.33 14.38
N VAL A 237 10.75 17.26 15.03
CA VAL A 237 9.34 16.92 15.22
C VAL A 237 8.76 17.75 16.38
N PRO A 238 7.52 18.27 16.28
CA PRO A 238 6.84 18.95 17.38
C PRO A 238 6.80 18.14 18.67
N GLU A 239 6.84 18.82 19.82
CA GLU A 239 6.88 18.17 21.15
C GLU A 239 5.68 17.24 21.39
N ASP A 240 4.49 17.62 20.93
CA ASP A 240 3.26 16.83 21.02
C ASP A 240 3.36 15.48 20.27
N LEU A 241 4.32 15.32 19.37
CA LEU A 241 4.59 14.10 18.61
C LEU A 241 5.89 13.40 19.05
N ALA A 242 6.49 13.80 20.17
CA ALA A 242 7.75 13.22 20.65
C ALA A 242 7.65 11.70 20.87
N THR A 243 6.54 11.22 21.45
CA THR A 243 6.32 9.79 21.67
C THR A 243 6.21 8.99 20.36
N VAL A 244 5.62 9.58 19.32
CA VAL A 244 5.59 8.97 17.97
C VAL A 244 7.02 8.88 17.42
N GLN A 245 7.78 9.97 17.51
CA GLN A 245 9.16 10.02 17.04
C GLN A 245 10.06 9.01 17.78
N GLU A 246 9.87 8.80 19.07
CA GLU A 246 10.60 7.80 19.86
C GLU A 246 10.31 6.38 19.38
N LYS A 247 9.04 6.05 19.12
CA LYS A 247 8.63 4.74 18.58
C LYS A 247 9.21 4.49 17.19
N ILE A 248 9.15 5.49 16.30
CA ILE A 248 9.79 5.45 14.98
C ILE A 248 11.30 5.20 15.16
N SER A 249 11.97 6.00 15.98
CA SER A 249 13.42 5.87 16.19
C SER A 249 13.82 4.52 16.78
N PHE A 250 13.02 3.96 17.68
CA PHE A 250 13.24 2.63 18.25
C PHE A 250 13.20 1.53 17.18
N ILE A 251 12.19 1.54 16.31
CA ILE A 251 12.11 0.56 15.22
C ILE A 251 13.19 0.83 14.17
N GLY A 252 13.46 2.09 13.82
CA GLY A 252 14.51 2.46 12.87
C GLY A 252 15.88 1.92 13.26
N ARG A 253 16.25 2.00 14.55
CA ARG A 253 17.48 1.37 15.06
C ARG A 253 17.51 -0.15 14.85
N LYS A 254 16.37 -0.81 15.00
CA LYS A 254 16.26 -2.26 14.75
C LYS A 254 16.41 -2.56 13.26
N LEU A 255 15.77 -1.78 12.39
CA LEU A 255 15.86 -1.95 10.94
C LEU A 255 17.28 -1.72 10.43
N ALA A 256 18.02 -0.78 11.01
CA ALA A 256 19.42 -0.53 10.70
C ALA A 256 20.41 -1.63 11.15
N SER A 257 19.93 -2.72 11.78
CA SER A 257 20.82 -3.80 12.23
C SER A 257 21.47 -4.50 11.04
N PRO A 258 22.80 -4.67 11.01
CA PRO A 258 23.50 -5.32 9.92
C PRO A 258 23.26 -6.83 9.92
N LEU A 259 23.09 -7.40 8.72
CA LEU A 259 22.87 -8.83 8.47
C LEU A 259 24.02 -9.50 7.71
N GLY A 260 24.90 -8.73 7.08
CA GLY A 260 26.08 -9.22 6.38
C GLY A 260 26.51 -8.32 5.23
N THR A 261 27.68 -8.56 4.67
CA THR A 261 28.18 -7.85 3.47
C THR A 261 27.43 -8.33 2.23
N VAL A 262 26.94 -7.40 1.42
CA VAL A 262 26.24 -7.70 0.16
C VAL A 262 27.22 -8.26 -0.87
N ASN A 263 26.86 -9.35 -1.52
CA ASN A 263 27.63 -10.00 -2.58
C ASN A 263 27.43 -9.31 -3.93
N GLU A 264 28.42 -9.42 -4.82
CA GLU A 264 28.20 -9.19 -6.24
C GLU A 264 27.20 -10.21 -6.80
N PRO A 265 26.29 -9.80 -7.71
CA PRO A 265 26.18 -8.50 -8.39
C PRO A 265 25.32 -7.45 -7.64
N TYR A 266 24.82 -7.77 -6.45
CA TYR A 266 23.75 -7.00 -5.79
C TYR A 266 24.28 -5.77 -5.04
N ARG A 267 25.60 -5.65 -4.89
CA ARG A 267 26.25 -4.62 -4.10
C ARG A 267 26.21 -3.27 -4.83
N ASN A 268 25.91 -2.20 -4.09
CA ASN A 268 25.99 -0.82 -4.55
C ASN A 268 25.19 -0.56 -5.84
N GLY A 269 23.99 -1.12 -5.91
CA GLY A 269 23.15 -1.04 -7.11
C GLY A 269 21.72 -1.47 -6.86
N GLU A 270 20.89 -1.27 -7.88
CA GLU A 270 19.50 -1.73 -7.89
C GLU A 270 19.47 -3.27 -7.98
N LEU A 271 18.81 -3.91 -7.02
CA LEU A 271 18.68 -5.36 -7.01
C LEU A 271 17.78 -5.83 -8.16
N ASP A 272 18.33 -6.69 -9.03
CA ASP A 272 17.55 -7.43 -10.03
C ASP A 272 16.80 -8.58 -9.34
N ARG A 273 15.51 -8.36 -9.08
CA ARG A 273 14.65 -9.35 -8.40
C ARG A 273 14.47 -10.63 -9.20
N SER A 274 14.43 -10.53 -10.53
CA SER A 274 14.22 -11.67 -11.43
C SER A 274 15.44 -12.58 -11.41
N ARG A 275 16.64 -11.99 -11.43
CA ARG A 275 17.90 -12.72 -11.25
C ARG A 275 17.96 -13.38 -9.89
N LEU A 276 17.73 -12.62 -8.82
CA LEU A 276 17.77 -13.13 -7.46
C LEU A 276 16.82 -14.31 -7.26
N LEU A 277 15.59 -14.20 -7.76
CA LEU A 277 14.60 -15.25 -7.59
C LEU A 277 14.98 -16.55 -8.32
N ARG A 278 15.56 -16.45 -9.52
CA ARG A 278 16.11 -17.63 -10.23
C ARG A 278 17.26 -18.29 -9.46
N GLU A 279 18.18 -17.48 -8.91
CA GLU A 279 19.28 -17.99 -8.07
C GLU A 279 18.76 -18.69 -6.80
N ILE A 280 17.75 -18.10 -6.14
CA ILE A 280 17.07 -18.71 -4.99
C ILE A 280 16.40 -20.02 -5.40
N ALA A 281 15.62 -20.06 -6.48
CA ALA A 281 14.94 -21.27 -6.94
C ALA A 281 15.93 -22.41 -7.23
N GLY A 282 17.07 -22.10 -7.88
CA GLY A 282 18.14 -23.06 -8.13
C GLY A 282 18.74 -23.62 -6.84
N ARG A 283 19.08 -22.75 -5.88
CA ARG A 283 19.68 -23.15 -4.59
C ARG A 283 18.71 -23.92 -3.69
N LEU A 284 17.43 -23.54 -3.67
CA LEU A 284 16.42 -24.26 -2.92
C LEU A 284 16.23 -25.68 -3.47
N ARG A 285 16.22 -25.83 -4.79
CA ARG A 285 16.17 -27.15 -5.44
C ARG A 285 17.37 -28.02 -5.04
N SER A 286 18.59 -27.51 -5.20
CA SER A 286 19.81 -28.29 -4.92
C SER A 286 20.05 -28.52 -3.42
N GLY A 287 19.73 -27.53 -2.57
CA GLY A 287 20.07 -27.53 -1.16
C GLY A 287 19.04 -28.18 -0.24
N LEU A 288 17.74 -28.07 -0.56
CA LEU A 288 16.67 -28.75 0.20
C LEU A 288 16.22 -30.07 -0.45
N GLY A 289 16.79 -30.43 -1.61
CA GLY A 289 16.44 -31.64 -2.34
C GLY A 289 15.00 -31.64 -2.87
N ALA A 290 14.40 -30.47 -3.07
CA ALA A 290 13.08 -30.37 -3.68
C ALA A 290 13.16 -30.80 -5.16
N ASP A 291 12.22 -31.62 -5.62
CA ASP A 291 12.19 -32.10 -7.01
C ASP A 291 12.02 -30.93 -8.00
N ALA A 292 11.20 -29.95 -7.62
CA ALA A 292 11.08 -28.68 -8.30
C ALA A 292 10.67 -27.53 -7.36
N VAL A 293 10.95 -26.31 -7.80
CA VAL A 293 10.66 -25.04 -7.13
C VAL A 293 9.90 -24.12 -8.08
N ILE A 294 8.87 -23.46 -7.58
CA ILE A 294 8.12 -22.42 -8.30
C ILE A 294 8.00 -21.20 -7.38
N LEU A 295 8.42 -20.04 -7.86
CA LEU A 295 8.27 -18.77 -7.16
C LEU A 295 7.81 -17.70 -8.15
N ASN A 296 6.99 -16.75 -7.71
CA ASN A 296 6.57 -15.60 -8.50
C ASN A 296 7.50 -14.39 -8.25
N GLU A 297 7.90 -13.70 -9.31
CA GLU A 297 8.79 -12.52 -9.23
C GLU A 297 8.22 -11.40 -8.37
N THR A 298 6.89 -11.29 -8.31
CA THR A 298 6.18 -10.32 -7.46
C THR A 298 6.31 -10.60 -5.96
N ALA A 299 6.83 -11.78 -5.56
CA ALA A 299 7.19 -12.05 -4.16
C ALA A 299 8.39 -11.22 -3.68
N LEU A 300 9.19 -10.66 -4.61
CA LEU A 300 10.33 -9.81 -4.30
C LEU A 300 10.16 -8.40 -4.91
N ARG A 301 10.79 -7.42 -4.27
CA ARG A 301 10.94 -6.05 -4.79
C ARG A 301 12.37 -5.80 -5.23
N SER A 302 12.53 -5.01 -6.29
CA SER A 302 13.80 -4.38 -6.62
C SER A 302 13.98 -3.18 -5.71
N VAL A 303 15.10 -3.16 -5.00
CA VAL A 303 15.50 -2.07 -4.12
C VAL A 303 17.00 -1.82 -4.27
N PRO A 304 17.46 -0.58 -4.11
CA PRO A 304 18.88 -0.29 -4.08
C PRO A 304 19.50 -0.87 -2.81
N LEU A 305 20.61 -1.60 -2.96
CA LEU A 305 21.38 -2.13 -1.83
C LEU A 305 22.76 -1.46 -1.76
N GLY A 306 23.23 -1.26 -0.52
CA GLY A 306 24.57 -0.77 -0.24
C GLY A 306 25.61 -1.88 -0.07
N GLU A 307 26.66 -1.59 0.70
CA GLU A 307 27.72 -2.57 1.01
C GLU A 307 27.30 -3.59 2.08
N VAL A 308 26.43 -3.19 2.99
CA VAL A 308 25.94 -4.00 4.10
C VAL A 308 24.44 -4.16 3.97
N LEU A 309 23.97 -5.41 3.97
CA LEU A 309 22.54 -5.70 4.03
C LEU A 309 22.08 -5.42 5.46
N THR A 310 21.09 -4.56 5.63
CA THR A 310 20.41 -4.35 6.91
C THR A 310 19.14 -5.18 7.01
N LEU A 311 18.57 -5.29 8.21
CA LEU A 311 17.25 -5.89 8.40
C LEU A 311 16.17 -5.13 7.63
N GLY A 312 16.26 -3.80 7.57
CA GLY A 312 15.38 -2.96 6.76
C GLY A 312 15.43 -3.32 5.29
N ASP A 313 16.64 -3.44 4.73
CA ASP A 313 16.84 -3.82 3.33
C ASP A 313 16.23 -5.20 3.03
N LEU A 314 16.45 -6.19 3.90
CA LEU A 314 15.90 -7.53 3.71
C LEU A 314 14.37 -7.52 3.67
N LEU A 315 13.75 -6.75 4.57
CA LEU A 315 12.30 -6.58 4.62
C LEU A 315 11.76 -5.76 3.45
N ALA A 316 12.56 -4.87 2.87
CA ALA A 316 12.20 -4.14 1.66
C ALA A 316 12.25 -5.06 0.43
N VAL A 317 13.25 -5.96 0.33
CA VAL A 317 13.37 -6.96 -0.74
C VAL A 317 12.24 -8.00 -0.67
N GLU A 318 11.93 -8.55 0.51
CA GLU A 318 10.88 -9.55 0.73
C GLU A 318 9.87 -9.04 1.78
N PRO A 319 8.89 -8.22 1.38
CA PRO A 319 8.00 -7.51 2.31
C PRO A 319 6.86 -8.37 2.84
N PHE A 320 6.60 -9.54 2.26
CA PHE A 320 5.39 -10.33 2.51
C PHE A 320 5.56 -11.41 3.58
N ASP A 321 6.79 -11.61 4.08
CA ASP A 321 7.10 -12.60 5.10
C ASP A 321 6.72 -14.04 4.70
N ASN A 322 6.90 -14.37 3.43
CA ASN A 322 6.46 -15.64 2.84
C ASN A 322 7.13 -16.84 3.53
N HIS A 323 6.33 -17.87 3.79
CA HIS A 323 6.84 -19.17 4.22
C HIS A 323 7.03 -20.08 3.01
N LEU A 324 8.13 -20.82 2.98
CA LEU A 324 8.32 -21.85 1.97
C LEU A 324 7.60 -23.13 2.39
N VAL A 325 6.81 -23.67 1.48
CA VAL A 325 5.98 -24.86 1.66
C VAL A 325 6.04 -25.75 0.43
N HIS A 326 5.84 -27.03 0.63
CA HIS A 326 5.51 -27.95 -0.45
C HIS A 326 4.02 -27.82 -0.76
N ALA A 327 3.69 -27.76 -2.05
CA ALA A 327 2.33 -27.71 -2.55
C ALA A 327 2.11 -28.81 -3.59
N ALA A 328 0.88 -29.32 -3.67
CA ALA A 328 0.50 -30.27 -4.72
C ALA A 328 0.34 -29.53 -6.05
N LEU A 329 0.83 -30.13 -7.14
CA LEU A 329 0.52 -29.65 -8.48
C LEU A 329 -0.83 -30.21 -8.94
N PRO A 330 -1.71 -29.39 -9.52
CA PRO A 330 -2.90 -29.86 -10.23
C PRO A 330 -2.53 -30.85 -11.35
N ASP A 331 -3.47 -31.73 -11.72
CA ASP A 331 -3.27 -32.71 -12.79
C ASP A 331 -3.16 -32.04 -14.18
N GLU A 332 -3.86 -30.93 -14.40
CA GLU A 332 -3.82 -30.14 -15.64
C GLU A 332 -2.68 -29.09 -15.63
N ARG A 333 -1.46 -29.53 -15.90
CA ARG A 333 -0.24 -28.69 -15.76
C ARG A 333 0.08 -27.80 -16.96
N ALA A 334 -0.40 -28.17 -18.15
CA ALA A 334 0.05 -27.53 -19.40
C ALA A 334 -0.40 -26.06 -19.53
N GLN A 335 -1.57 -25.72 -18.99
CA GLN A 335 -2.12 -24.35 -19.02
C GLN A 335 -1.88 -23.57 -17.72
N LEU A 336 -1.57 -24.29 -16.63
CA LEU A 336 -1.42 -23.72 -15.29
C LEU A 336 -0.38 -22.60 -15.24
N PHE A 337 0.80 -22.77 -15.85
CA PHE A 337 1.87 -21.78 -15.72
C PHE A 337 1.61 -20.49 -16.49
N GLY A 338 0.94 -20.58 -17.66
CA GLY A 338 0.54 -19.40 -18.42
C GLY A 338 -0.51 -18.58 -17.68
N GLN A 339 -1.57 -19.26 -17.21
CA GLN A 339 -2.62 -18.64 -16.40
C GLN A 339 -2.07 -18.09 -15.09
N LEU A 340 -1.18 -18.83 -14.42
CA LEU A 340 -0.56 -18.36 -13.18
C LEU A 340 0.22 -17.08 -13.44
N ALA A 341 1.05 -17.03 -14.48
CA ALA A 341 1.85 -15.87 -14.80
C ALA A 341 1.01 -14.62 -15.13
N GLU A 342 -0.18 -14.79 -15.71
CA GLU A 342 -1.12 -13.68 -15.95
C GLU A 342 -1.66 -13.07 -14.64
N HIS A 343 -1.82 -13.88 -13.59
CA HIS A 343 -2.41 -13.43 -12.32
C HIS A 343 -1.36 -12.96 -11.31
N VAL A 344 -0.21 -13.63 -11.24
CA VAL A 344 0.82 -13.37 -10.21
C VAL A 344 2.10 -12.76 -10.77
N GLY A 345 2.16 -12.53 -12.08
CA GLY A 345 3.35 -12.06 -12.78
C GLY A 345 4.36 -13.18 -13.09
N PRO A 346 5.55 -12.82 -13.60
CA PRO A 346 6.54 -13.78 -14.07
C PRO A 346 6.96 -14.80 -13.02
N LEU A 347 7.32 -16.01 -13.46
CA LEU A 347 7.65 -17.13 -12.59
C LEU A 347 9.13 -17.55 -12.74
N ALA A 348 9.78 -17.82 -11.60
CA ALA A 348 11.04 -18.55 -11.53
C ALA A 348 10.75 -20.03 -11.26
N ILE A 349 11.03 -20.90 -12.24
CA ILE A 349 10.80 -22.35 -12.18
C ILE A 349 12.13 -23.08 -12.25
N ALA A 350 12.38 -24.02 -11.33
CA ALA A 350 13.58 -24.85 -11.32
C ALA A 350 13.23 -26.32 -11.04
N PRO A 351 13.53 -27.29 -11.95
CA PRO A 351 14.11 -27.08 -13.27
C PRO A 351 13.04 -26.65 -14.28
N MET A 352 13.47 -26.00 -15.36
CA MET A 352 12.61 -25.62 -16.49
C MET A 352 13.09 -26.36 -17.75
N PRO A 353 12.25 -27.15 -18.45
CA PRO A 353 10.84 -27.43 -18.12
C PRO A 353 10.68 -28.32 -16.87
N LEU A 354 9.51 -28.23 -16.23
CA LEU A 354 9.18 -29.03 -15.06
C LEU A 354 9.00 -30.52 -15.46
N PRO A 355 9.61 -31.50 -14.76
CA PRO A 355 9.47 -32.91 -15.13
C PRO A 355 8.06 -33.43 -14.87
N LEU A 356 7.52 -34.24 -15.78
CA LEU A 356 6.17 -34.80 -15.69
C LEU A 356 5.93 -35.64 -14.41
N ALA A 357 6.97 -36.26 -13.87
CA ALA A 357 6.88 -37.08 -12.66
C ALA A 357 6.69 -36.26 -11.37
N VAL A 358 6.91 -34.94 -11.39
CA VAL A 358 6.82 -34.10 -10.19
C VAL A 358 5.36 -33.87 -9.81
N SER A 359 4.92 -34.42 -8.68
CA SER A 359 3.57 -34.20 -8.14
C SER A 359 3.51 -33.08 -7.10
N SER A 360 4.66 -32.60 -6.60
CA SER A 360 4.74 -31.55 -5.60
C SER A 360 5.92 -30.61 -5.87
N VAL A 361 5.72 -29.32 -5.59
CA VAL A 361 6.73 -28.27 -5.75
C VAL A 361 6.95 -27.53 -4.44
N LEU A 362 8.18 -27.05 -4.23
CA LEU A 362 8.46 -26.07 -3.19
C LEU A 362 8.10 -24.67 -3.72
N THR A 363 7.34 -23.91 -2.93
CA THR A 363 6.79 -22.60 -3.33
C THR A 363 6.56 -21.72 -2.10
N THR A 364 6.14 -20.47 -2.30
CA THR A 364 5.56 -19.65 -1.23
C THR A 364 4.18 -20.18 -0.82
N ASP A 365 3.82 -19.92 0.43
CA ASP A 365 2.51 -20.28 0.96
C ASP A 365 1.38 -19.48 0.33
N TYR A 366 1.63 -18.25 -0.14
CA TYR A 366 0.71 -17.48 -0.98
C TYR A 366 0.31 -18.23 -2.26
N LEU A 367 1.28 -18.70 -3.06
CA LEU A 367 0.98 -19.44 -4.28
C LEU A 367 0.29 -20.77 -3.97
N ALA A 368 0.72 -21.45 -2.89
CA ALA A 368 0.13 -22.71 -2.47
C ALA A 368 -1.37 -22.59 -2.17
N ASP A 369 -1.77 -21.54 -1.44
CA ASP A 369 -3.15 -21.38 -0.97
C ASP A 369 -4.10 -20.80 -2.01
N ASN A 370 -3.59 -19.92 -2.88
CA ASN A 370 -4.45 -19.16 -3.79
C ASN A 370 -4.47 -19.73 -5.21
N HIS A 371 -3.45 -20.49 -5.61
CA HIS A 371 -3.24 -20.82 -7.02
C HIS A 371 -2.82 -22.26 -7.32
N LEU A 372 -2.47 -23.07 -6.31
CA LEU A 372 -2.07 -24.47 -6.47
C LEU A 372 -3.02 -25.42 -5.73
N GLY A 373 -2.68 -26.71 -5.69
CA GLY A 373 -3.49 -27.74 -5.02
C GLY A 373 -3.45 -27.70 -3.48
N GLY A 374 -3.10 -26.56 -2.88
CA GLY A 374 -2.95 -26.41 -1.44
C GLY A 374 -1.61 -26.93 -0.89
N ARG A 375 -1.35 -26.62 0.39
CA ARG A 375 -0.14 -26.99 1.12
C ARG A 375 -0.12 -28.49 1.44
N THR A 376 0.99 -29.16 1.17
CA THR A 376 1.22 -30.56 1.55
C THR A 376 2.12 -30.70 2.77
N ARG A 377 3.15 -29.85 2.89
CA ARG A 377 4.11 -29.86 4.02
C ARG A 377 4.82 -28.51 4.17
N GLN A 378 5.16 -28.10 5.39
CA GLN A 378 6.04 -26.94 5.60
C GLN A 378 7.52 -27.29 5.32
N ALA A 379 8.24 -26.37 4.68
CA ALA A 379 9.69 -26.52 4.49
C ALA A 379 10.52 -26.01 5.68
N GLY A 380 9.90 -25.28 6.62
CA GLY A 380 10.58 -24.75 7.81
C GLY A 380 11.55 -23.61 7.52
N LEU A 381 11.45 -22.97 6.35
CA LEU A 381 12.30 -21.86 5.91
C LEU A 381 11.43 -20.71 5.41
N ARG A 382 11.82 -19.47 5.69
CA ARG A 382 11.19 -18.27 5.13
C ARG A 382 11.89 -17.84 3.84
N LEU A 383 11.16 -17.23 2.91
CA LEU A 383 11.74 -16.70 1.67
C LEU A 383 12.82 -15.65 1.98
N GLY A 384 12.58 -14.74 2.93
CA GLY A 384 13.60 -13.78 3.37
C GLY A 384 14.91 -14.43 3.87
N GLN A 385 14.86 -15.61 4.51
CA GLN A 385 16.08 -16.32 4.90
C GLN A 385 16.84 -16.86 3.68
N ALA A 386 16.12 -17.29 2.63
CA ALA A 386 16.72 -17.69 1.37
C ALA A 386 17.34 -16.49 0.64
N VAL A 387 16.65 -15.34 0.63
CA VAL A 387 17.16 -14.06 0.10
C VAL A 387 18.47 -13.68 0.78
N GLN A 388 18.49 -13.62 2.11
CA GLN A 388 19.70 -13.27 2.87
C GLN A 388 20.88 -14.19 2.50
N ARG A 389 20.68 -15.51 2.46
CA ARG A 389 21.74 -16.48 2.11
C ARG A 389 22.31 -16.32 0.70
N VAL A 390 21.56 -15.74 -0.24
CA VAL A 390 22.04 -15.46 -1.59
C VAL A 390 22.73 -14.11 -1.66
N VAL A 391 22.10 -13.10 -1.07
CA VAL A 391 22.53 -11.70 -1.17
C VAL A 391 23.73 -11.41 -0.28
N THR A 392 23.93 -12.11 0.84
CA THR A 392 25.10 -11.93 1.71
C THR A 392 26.08 -13.07 1.63
N ALA A 393 27.38 -12.78 1.80
CA ALA A 393 28.36 -13.83 2.08
C ALA A 393 27.96 -14.53 3.39
N ALA A 394 28.08 -15.86 3.45
CA ALA A 394 28.00 -16.54 4.74
C ALA A 394 29.09 -15.94 5.63
N GLY A 395 28.70 -15.26 6.70
CA GLY A 395 29.65 -14.89 7.74
C GLY A 395 30.36 -16.16 8.13
N GLY A 396 31.69 -16.20 7.94
CA GLY A 396 32.48 -17.28 8.48
C GLY A 396 32.13 -17.42 9.96
N GLU A 397 31.86 -18.64 10.39
CA GLU A 397 32.13 -19.01 11.77
C GLU A 397 33.58 -18.56 12.04
N GLN A 398 33.73 -17.48 12.82
CA GLN A 398 34.96 -17.20 13.55
C GLN A 398 34.80 -17.77 14.95
#